data_AF-A0A961CNM2-F1
#
_entry.id   AF-A0A961CNM2-F1
#
_cell.length_a   1.000
_cell.length_b   1.000
_cell.length_c   1.000
_cell.angle_alpha   90.00
_cell.angle_beta   90.00
_cell.angle_gamma   90.00
#
_symmetry.space_group_name_H-M   'P 1'
#
loop_
_entity.id
_entity.type
_entity.pdbx_description
1 polymer ?
#
loop_
_entity_poly.entity_id
_entity_poly.type
_entity_poly.pdbx_seq_one_letter_code
_entity_poly.pdbx_strand_id
1 'polypeptide(L)'
;MTRHDPADIAVTPADQRRAAELVEAALRGDGNQLGEHLADLHHAGTDRTLATIAVLARNLAVTLVAVHGDTAALKIIESTRLDALLADDDHPPHP
;
A
#
# COMPACT_ATOMS: atom_id res chain seq x y z
N MET A 1 -12.35 23.35 -3.80
CA MET A 1 -11.33 22.31 -3.53
C MET A 1 -10.58 22.06 -4.82
N THR A 2 -9.37 22.61 -4.96
CA THR A 2 -8.45 22.29 -6.05
C THR A 2 -7.99 20.84 -5.86
N ARG A 3 -8.27 19.96 -6.83
CA ARG A 3 -7.74 18.59 -6.82
C ARG A 3 -6.22 18.69 -6.99
N HIS A 4 -5.47 18.29 -5.96
CA HIS A 4 -4.04 18.06 -6.10
C HIS A 4 -3.85 16.78 -6.91
N ASP A 5 -2.96 16.80 -7.90
CA ASP A 5 -2.58 15.59 -8.62
C ASP A 5 -1.83 14.68 -7.64
N PRO A 6 -2.31 13.45 -7.37
CA PRO A 6 -1.58 12.50 -6.53
C PRO A 6 -0.15 12.24 -7.01
N ALA A 7 0.12 12.43 -8.31
CA ALA A 7 1.45 12.26 -8.90
C ALA A 7 2.46 13.32 -8.43
N ASP A 8 2.01 14.47 -7.91
CA ASP A 8 2.88 15.56 -7.44
C ASP A 8 3.24 15.43 -5.95
N ILE A 9 2.73 14.41 -5.25
CA ILE A 9 3.00 14.22 -3.83
C ILE A 9 4.44 13.72 -3.65
N ALA A 10 5.32 14.64 -3.24
CA ALA A 10 6.68 14.29 -2.88
C ALA A 10 6.74 13.34 -1.66
N VAL A 11 7.41 12.21 -1.85
CA VAL A 11 7.76 11.28 -0.78
C VAL A 11 8.84 11.90 0.11
N THR A 12 8.59 11.92 1.41
CA THR A 12 9.54 12.44 2.41
C THR A 12 10.20 11.31 3.20
N PRO A 13 11.32 11.57 3.91
CA PRO A 13 11.90 10.60 4.84
C PRO A 13 10.93 10.14 5.94
N ALA A 14 9.99 11.01 6.34
CA ALA A 14 8.97 10.64 7.33
C ALA A 14 7.99 9.58 6.80
N ASP A 15 7.64 9.64 5.51
CA ASP A 15 6.77 8.66 4.86
C ASP A 15 7.48 7.31 4.71
N GLN A 16 8.79 7.33 4.43
CA GLN A 16 9.63 6.13 4.41
C GLN A 16 9.72 5.46 5.78
N ARG A 17 9.91 6.25 6.84
CA ARG A 17 9.93 5.76 8.22
C ARG A 17 8.59 5.12 8.61
N ARG A 18 7.47 5.82 8.34
CA ARG A 18 6.12 5.28 8.61
C ARG A 18 5.87 3.96 7.89
N ALA A 19 6.28 3.86 6.62
CA ALA A 19 6.17 2.63 5.85
C ALA A 19 6.95 1.48 6.51
N ALA A 20 8.16 1.75 7.01
CA ALA A 20 8.96 0.76 7.73
C ALA A 20 8.32 0.33 9.05
N GLU A 21 7.83 1.28 9.85
CA GLU A 21 7.15 1.03 11.13
C GLU A 21 5.87 0.19 10.95
N LEU A 22 5.07 0.49 9.92
CA LEU A 22 3.89 -0.31 9.56
C LEU A 22 4.24 -1.76 9.19
N VAL A 23 5.27 -1.95 8.37
CA VAL A 23 5.73 -3.29 7.97
C VAL A 23 6.27 -4.04 9.18
N GLU A 24 7.04 -3.38 10.04
CA GLU A 24 7.58 -3.99 11.25
C GLU A 24 6.48 -4.46 12.21
N ALA A 25 5.49 -3.60 12.49
CA ALA A 25 4.35 -3.95 13.33
C ALA A 25 3.56 -5.14 12.75
N ALA A 26 3.31 -5.13 11.43
CA ALA A 26 2.64 -6.23 10.74
C ALA A 26 3.42 -7.55 10.82
N LEU A 27 4.74 -7.53 10.62
CA LEU A 27 5.60 -8.72 10.69
C LEU A 27 5.69 -9.29 12.10
N ARG A 28 5.65 -8.43 13.12
CA ARG A 28 5.64 -8.84 14.53
C ARG A 28 4.29 -9.40 14.99
N GLY A 29 3.23 -9.23 14.19
CA GLY A 29 1.87 -9.58 14.58
C GLY A 29 1.32 -8.72 15.72
N ASP A 30 1.88 -7.52 15.94
CA ASP A 30 1.41 -6.60 16.97
C ASP A 30 0.25 -5.76 16.42
N GLY A 31 -0.97 -6.28 16.59
CA GLY A 31 -2.18 -5.63 16.10
C GLY A 31 -2.46 -4.27 16.74
N ASN A 32 -2.02 -4.04 17.99
CA ASN A 32 -2.22 -2.77 18.67
C ASN A 32 -1.30 -1.70 18.06
N GLN A 33 -0.01 -2.00 17.95
CA GLN A 33 0.96 -1.11 17.33
C GLN A 33 0.63 -0.84 15.86
N LEU A 34 0.18 -1.87 15.13
CA LEU A 34 -0.29 -1.69 13.75
C LEU A 34 -1.48 -0.73 13.68
N GLY A 35 -2.45 -0.89 14.59
CA GLY A 35 -3.61 0.00 14.69
C GLY A 35 -3.22 1.45 15.00
N GLU A 36 -2.28 1.67 15.91
CA GLU A 36 -1.73 3.00 16.23
C GLU A 36 -1.07 3.65 15.01
N HIS A 37 -0.21 2.92 14.30
CA HIS A 37 0.44 3.44 13.10
C HIS A 37 -0.55 3.76 11.97
N LEU A 38 -1.60 2.94 11.80
CA LEU A 38 -2.67 3.22 10.84
C LEU A 38 -3.49 4.46 11.24
N ALA A 39 -3.76 4.63 12.53
CA ALA A 39 -4.43 5.83 13.03
C ALA A 39 -3.56 7.08 12.83
N ASP A 40 -2.27 7.02 13.11
CA ASP A 40 -1.33 8.13 12.87
C ASP A 40 -1.26 8.49 11.39
N LEU A 41 -1.26 7.48 10.51
CA LEU A 41 -1.27 7.69 9.07
C LEU A 41 -2.56 8.39 8.62
N HIS A 42 -3.71 7.98 9.15
CA HIS A 42 -4.99 8.65 8.90
C HIS A 42 -4.95 10.12 9.35
N HIS A 43 -4.43 10.41 10.54
CA HIS A 43 -4.30 11.78 11.05
C HIS A 43 -3.32 12.64 10.25
N ALA A 44 -2.29 12.04 9.64
CA ALA A 44 -1.34 12.75 8.78
C ALA A 44 -1.96 13.26 7.47
N GLY A 45 -3.17 12.79 7.12
CA GLY A 45 -3.95 13.23 5.97
C GLY A 45 -3.66 12.46 4.69
N THR A 46 -4.56 12.59 3.72
CA THR A 46 -4.60 11.81 2.47
C THR A 46 -3.27 11.82 1.73
N ASP A 47 -2.62 12.99 1.59
CA ASP A 47 -1.38 13.07 0.82
C ASP A 47 -0.25 12.26 1.45
N ARG A 48 -0.12 12.30 2.78
CA ARG A 48 0.92 11.55 3.50
C ARG A 48 0.64 10.06 3.50
N THR A 49 -0.64 9.69 3.58
CA THR A 49 -1.11 8.32 3.38
C THR A 49 -0.71 7.80 2.00
N LEU A 50 -1.00 8.55 0.94
CA LEU A 50 -0.63 8.17 -0.43
C LEU A 50 0.88 8.06 -0.63
N ALA A 51 1.66 9.01 -0.09
CA ALA A 51 3.13 8.95 -0.13
C ALA A 51 3.69 7.69 0.56
N THR A 52 3.11 7.33 1.72
CA THR A 52 3.52 6.14 2.48
C THR A 52 3.15 4.85 1.73
N ILE A 53 1.95 4.78 1.15
CA ILE A 53 1.51 3.67 0.30
C ILE A 53 2.41 3.53 -0.93
N ALA A 54 2.81 4.63 -1.56
CA ALA A 54 3.72 4.61 -2.69
C ALA A 54 5.09 3.99 -2.32
N VAL A 55 5.61 4.28 -1.11
CA VAL A 55 6.82 3.63 -0.59
C VAL A 55 6.61 2.12 -0.41
N LEU A 56 5.50 1.71 0.23
CA LEU A 56 5.17 0.29 0.44
C LEU A 56 5.05 -0.46 -0.89
N ALA A 57 4.33 0.10 -1.87
CA ALA A 57 4.15 -0.48 -3.19
C ALA A 57 5.49 -0.61 -3.95
N ARG A 58 6.34 0.43 -3.88
CA ARG A 58 7.69 0.37 -4.46
C ARG A 58 8.54 -0.73 -3.82
N ASN A 59 8.51 -0.85 -2.49
CA ASN A 59 9.29 -1.87 -1.78
C ASN A 59 8.80 -3.29 -2.12
N LEU A 60 7.48 -3.49 -2.25
CA LEU A 60 6.90 -4.74 -2.72
C LEU A 60 7.39 -5.07 -4.13
N ALA A 61 7.27 -4.13 -5.07
CA ALA A 61 7.70 -4.33 -6.45
C ALA A 61 9.20 -4.69 -6.55
N VAL A 62 10.06 -3.96 -5.84
CA VAL A 62 11.50 -4.25 -5.78
C VAL A 62 11.77 -5.64 -5.20
N THR A 63 11.09 -6.01 -4.11
CA THR A 63 11.25 -7.32 -3.48
C THR A 63 10.81 -8.45 -4.40
N LEU A 64 9.65 -8.32 -5.05
CA LEU A 64 9.13 -9.33 -5.97
C LEU A 64 10.09 -9.55 -7.14
N VAL A 65 10.63 -8.47 -7.73
CA VAL A 65 11.62 -8.56 -8.81
C VAL A 65 12.91 -9.20 -8.32
N ALA A 66 13.39 -8.82 -7.13
CA ALA A 66 14.63 -9.35 -6.56
C ALA A 66 14.55 -10.86 -6.26
N VAL A 67 13.39 -11.34 -5.82
CA VAL A 67 13.20 -12.75 -5.41
C VAL A 67 12.78 -13.64 -6.58
N HIS A 68 11.92 -13.16 -7.49
CA HIS A 68 11.28 -13.98 -8.52
C HIS A 68 11.63 -13.58 -9.96
N GLY A 69 12.31 -12.44 -10.16
CA GLY A 69 12.50 -11.83 -11.48
C GLY A 69 11.29 -11.01 -11.93
N ASP A 70 11.50 -10.16 -12.93
CA ASP A 70 10.50 -9.21 -13.44
C ASP A 70 9.22 -9.88 -13.98
N THR A 71 9.39 -10.94 -14.75
CA THR A 71 8.30 -11.64 -15.45
C THR A 71 7.37 -12.33 -14.45
N ALA A 72 7.92 -12.97 -13.41
CA ALA A 72 7.13 -13.60 -12.36
C ALA A 72 6.47 -12.56 -11.45
N ALA A 73 7.17 -11.46 -11.12
CA ALA A 73 6.60 -10.36 -10.36
C ALA A 73 5.37 -9.76 -11.04
N LEU A 74 5.41 -9.54 -12.36
CA LEU A 74 4.26 -9.05 -13.13
C LEU A 74 3.07 -10.02 -13.09
N LYS A 75 3.32 -11.33 -13.22
CA LYS A 75 2.26 -12.35 -13.13
C LYS A 75 1.59 -12.40 -11.75
N ILE A 76 2.36 -12.21 -10.68
CA ILE A 76 1.82 -12.13 -9.31
C ILE A 76 0.87 -10.95 -9.19
N ILE A 77 1.28 -9.75 -9.62
CA ILE A 77 0.44 -8.55 -9.58
C ILE A 77 -0.79 -8.71 -10.48
N GLU A 78 -0.64 -9.32 -11.65
CA GLU A 78 -1.76 -9.61 -12.55
C GLU A 78 -2.77 -10.58 -11.92
N SER A 79 -2.30 -11.64 -11.27
CA SER A 79 -3.17 -12.58 -10.54
C SER A 79 -3.94 -11.85 -9.44
N THR A 80 -3.28 -11.03 -8.63
CA THR A 80 -3.95 -10.22 -7.60
C THR A 80 -5.04 -9.32 -8.18
N ARG A 81 -4.79 -8.72 -9.36
CA ARG A 81 -5.80 -7.92 -10.06
C ARG A 81 -6.99 -8.77 -10.54
N LEU A 82 -6.74 -9.97 -11.06
CA LEU A 82 -7.79 -10.89 -11.50
C LEU A 82 -8.63 -11.38 -10.31
N ASP A 83 -7.99 -11.74 -9.20
CA ASP A 83 -8.68 -12.16 -7.97
C ASP A 83 -9.61 -11.06 -7.44
N ALA A 84 -9.14 -9.80 -7.48
CA ALA A 84 -9.94 -8.65 -7.07
C ALA A 84 -11.16 -8.42 -7.99
N LEU A 85 -11.00 -8.59 -9.31
CA LEU A 85 -12.11 -8.47 -10.27
C LEU A 85 -13.17 -9.55 -10.05
N LEU A 86 -12.73 -10.80 -9.84
CA LEU A 86 -13.64 -11.92 -9.59
C LEU A 86 -14.44 -11.74 -8.28
N ALA A 87 -13.82 -11.19 -7.23
CA ALA A 87 -14.49 -10.92 -5.96
C ALA A 87 -15.57 -9.82 -6.07
N ASP A 88 -15.40 -8.87 -6.99
CA ASP A 88 -16.34 -7.77 -7.22
C ASP A 88 -17.56 -8.23 -8.05
N ASP A 89 -17.35 -9.15 -9.01
CA ASP A 89 -18.41 -9.75 -9.82
C ASP A 89 -19.38 -10.64 -9.00
N ASP A 90 -18.94 -11.16 -7.85
CA ASP A 90 -19.75 -11.96 -6.93
C ASP A 90 -20.59 -11.12 -5.94
N HIS A 91 -20.47 -9.79 -5.94
CA HIS A 91 -21.34 -8.91 -5.15
C HIS A 91 -22.60 -8.52 -5.95
N PRO A 92 -23.81 -8.99 -5.58
CA PRO A 92 -25.03 -8.49 -6.20
C PRO A 92 -25.18 -6.99 -5.93
N PRO A 93 -25.69 -6.19 -6.88
CA PRO A 93 -25.93 -4.78 -6.64
C PRO A 93 -26.87 -4.63 -5.44
N HIS A 94 -26.39 -3.96 -4.39
CA HIS A 94 -27.25 -3.60 -3.26
C HIS A 94 -28.41 -2.70 -3.76
N PRO A 95 -29.66 -3.00 -3.38
CA PRO A 95 -30.82 -2.18 -3.73
C PRO A 95 -30.79 -0.78 -3.09
#